data_AF-A0A7J4E5M0-F1
#
_entry.id   AF-A0A7J4E5M0-F1
#
_cell.length_a   1.000
_cell.length_b   1.000
_cell.length_c   1.000
_cell.angle_alpha   90.00
_cell.angle_beta   90.00
_cell.angle_gamma   90.00
#
_symmetry.space_group_name_H-M   'P 1'
#
loop_
_entity.id
_entity.type
_entity.pdbx_description
1 polymer ?
#
loop_
_entity_poly.entity_id
_entity_poly.type
_entity_poly.pdbx_seq_one_letter_code
_entity_poly.pdbx_strand_id
1 'polypeptide(L)'
;MFSTISLPTVAIQELEKRAKEIGVSIYEYLLSLLLSGIDPNVGAEKYIEGALKLIEQAREGLREDDIRQASERVWGACALSLKAHALFKEGKSGVPR
;
A
#
# COMPACT_ATOMS: atom_id res chain seq x y z
N MET A 1 12.60 7.02 -1.65
CA MET A 1 12.82 7.97 -0.53
C MET A 1 11.60 7.88 0.36
N PHE A 2 11.77 7.54 1.64
CA PHE A 2 10.68 7.54 2.62
C PHE A 2 10.69 8.85 3.37
N SER A 3 9.50 9.36 3.68
CA SER A 3 9.34 10.56 4.50
C SER A 3 8.55 10.18 5.74
N THR A 4 9.04 10.59 6.92
CA THR A 4 8.31 10.41 8.17
C THR A 4 7.34 11.56 8.35
N ILE A 5 6.08 11.24 8.61
CA ILE A 5 5.06 12.22 9.00
C ILE A 5 4.66 11.97 10.46
N SER A 6 4.45 13.03 11.22
CA SER A 6 3.85 12.94 12.55
C SER A 6 2.36 13.25 12.43
N LEU A 7 1.52 12.38 12.99
CA LEU A 7 0.08 12.52 13.01
C LEU A 7 -0.40 12.52 14.47
N PRO A 8 -1.48 13.24 14.80
CA PRO A 8 -2.12 13.12 16.12
C PRO A 8 -2.46 11.66 16.44
N THR A 9 -2.28 11.26 17.69
CA THR A 9 -2.51 9.87 18.14
C THR A 9 -3.87 9.33 17.75
N VAL A 10 -4.91 10.17 17.82
CA VAL A 10 -6.28 9.80 17.41
C VAL A 10 -6.36 9.38 15.94
N ALA A 11 -5.60 10.01 15.05
CA ALA A 11 -5.57 9.65 13.63
C ALA A 11 -4.86 8.31 13.41
N ILE A 12 -3.75 8.07 14.12
CA ILE A 12 -3.01 6.79 14.05
C ILE A 12 -3.89 5.64 14.54
N GLN A 13 -4.55 5.81 15.69
CA GLN A 13 -5.44 4.80 16.27
C GLN A 13 -6.61 4.48 15.35
N GLU A 14 -7.20 5.48 14.72
CA GLU A 14 -8.31 5.26 13.79
C GLU A 14 -7.86 4.57 12.50
N LEU A 15 -6.69 4.93 11.96
CA LEU A 15 -6.08 4.24 10.82
C LEU A 15 -5.79 2.77 11.15
N GLU A 16 -5.21 2.49 12.31
CA GLU A 16 -4.93 1.14 12.79
C GLU A 16 -6.21 0.31 12.94
N LYS A 17 -7.23 0.88 13.59
CA LYS A 17 -8.51 0.23 13.80
C LYS A 17 -9.15 -0.17 12.47
N ARG A 18 -9.28 0.76 11.54
CA ARG A 18 -9.94 0.51 10.24
C ARG A 18 -9.15 -0.42 9.35
N ALA A 19 -7.81 -0.30 9.33
CA ALA A 19 -6.96 -1.22 8.59
C ALA A 19 -7.11 -2.65 9.12
N LYS A 20 -7.15 -2.80 10.45
CA LYS A 20 -7.35 -4.10 11.11
C LYS A 20 -8.74 -4.69 10.84
N GLU A 21 -9.79 -3.88 10.83
CA GLU A 21 -11.16 -4.32 10.53
C GLU A 21 -11.28 -5.00 9.16
N ILE A 22 -10.48 -4.58 8.18
CA ILE A 22 -10.47 -5.16 6.83
C ILE A 22 -9.24 -6.07 6.57
N GLY A 23 -8.44 -6.35 7.61
CA GLY A 23 -7.30 -7.27 7.54
C GLY A 23 -6.12 -6.80 6.69
N VAL A 24 -5.91 -5.48 6.57
CA VAL A 24 -4.79 -4.91 5.79
C VAL A 24 -3.83 -4.11 6.68
N SER A 25 -2.65 -3.80 6.15
CA SER A 25 -1.71 -2.90 6.83
C SER A 25 -2.18 -1.44 6.80
N ILE A 26 -1.73 -0.62 7.77
CA ILE A 26 -2.00 0.84 7.79
C ILE A 26 -1.60 1.49 6.46
N TYR A 27 -0.45 1.09 5.92
CA TYR A 27 0.06 1.64 4.66
C TYR A 27 -0.87 1.33 3.49
N GLU A 28 -1.30 0.08 3.39
CA GLU A 28 -2.23 -0.35 2.36
C GLU A 28 -3.58 0.36 2.48
N TYR A 29 -4.09 0.49 3.71
CA TYR A 29 -5.33 1.21 3.98
C TYR A 29 -5.24 2.68 3.57
N LEU A 30 -4.19 3.38 4.00
CA LEU A 30 -3.97 4.79 3.68
C LEU A 30 -3.84 5.00 2.17
N LEU A 31 -3.08 4.16 1.47
CA LEU A 31 -2.93 4.27 0.02
C LEU A 31 -4.27 4.06 -0.70
N SER A 32 -5.08 3.10 -0.23
CA SER A 32 -6.42 2.89 -0.78
C SER A 32 -7.37 4.07 -0.54
N LEU A 33 -7.27 4.76 0.60
CA LEU A 33 -8.03 6.00 0.82
C LEU A 33 -7.58 7.12 -0.11
N LEU A 34 -6.27 7.31 -0.28
CA LEU A 34 -5.69 8.38 -1.10
C LEU A 34 -5.97 8.19 -2.59
N LEU A 35 -6.04 6.95 -3.07
CA LEU A 35 -6.29 6.62 -4.48
C LEU A 35 -7.78 6.46 -4.81
N SER A 36 -8.66 6.66 -3.85
CA SER A 36 -10.10 6.59 -4.07
C SER A 36 -10.56 7.71 -5.00
N GLY A 37 -11.24 7.36 -6.09
CA GLY A 37 -11.76 8.32 -7.08
C GLY A 37 -10.72 8.89 -8.05
N ILE A 38 -9.48 8.39 -8.02
CA ILE A 38 -8.45 8.71 -9.01
C ILE A 38 -8.67 7.89 -10.29
N ASP A 39 -8.24 8.40 -11.44
CA ASP A 39 -8.17 7.64 -12.69
C ASP A 39 -7.56 6.23 -12.47
N PRO A 40 -8.19 5.15 -12.94
CA PRO A 40 -7.72 3.79 -12.66
C PRO A 40 -6.31 3.49 -13.16
N ASN A 41 -5.86 4.10 -14.27
CA ASN A 41 -4.50 3.87 -14.76
C ASN A 41 -3.48 4.59 -13.87
N VAL A 42 -3.77 5.84 -13.49
CA VAL A 42 -2.93 6.61 -12.55
C VAL A 42 -2.88 5.92 -11.19
N GLY A 43 -4.02 5.43 -10.69
CA GLY A 43 -4.07 4.69 -9.43
C GLY A 43 -3.26 3.39 -9.50
N ALA A 44 -3.33 2.64 -10.61
CA ALA A 44 -2.53 1.44 -10.82
C ALA A 44 -1.02 1.73 -10.77
N GLU A 45 -0.58 2.81 -11.43
CA GLU A 45 0.83 3.24 -11.40
C GLU A 45 1.28 3.53 -9.97
N LYS A 46 0.47 4.24 -9.17
CA LYS A 46 0.78 4.58 -7.78
C LYS A 46 0.86 3.35 -6.88
N TYR A 47 0.00 2.36 -7.09
CA TYR A 47 0.09 1.09 -6.38
C TYR A 47 1.39 0.33 -6.72
N ILE A 48 1.80 0.27 -7.99
CA ILE A 48 3.09 -0.34 -8.37
C ILE A 48 4.28 0.42 -7.81
N GLU A 49 4.27 1.75 -7.87
CA GLU A 49 5.32 2.57 -7.26
C GLU A 49 5.47 2.24 -5.77
N GLY A 50 4.36 2.15 -5.04
CA GLY A 50 4.35 1.72 -3.64
C GLY A 50 4.89 0.30 -3.43
N ALA A 51 4.49 -0.66 -4.28
CA ALA A 51 4.97 -2.04 -4.20
C ALA A 51 6.49 -2.13 -4.37
N LEU A 52 7.06 -1.42 -5.35
CA LEU A 52 8.50 -1.38 -5.59
C LEU A 52 9.26 -0.81 -4.39
N LYS A 53 8.72 0.23 -3.74
CA LYS A 53 9.32 0.79 -2.52
C LYS A 53 9.28 -0.15 -1.33
N LEU A 54 8.23 -0.95 -1.18
CA LEU A 54 8.18 -2.00 -0.16
C LEU A 54 9.21 -3.10 -0.42
N ILE A 55 9.44 -3.50 -1.68
CA ILE A 55 10.49 -4.46 -2.04
C ILE A 55 11.89 -3.90 -1.75
N GLU A 56 12.15 -2.64 -2.07
CA GLU A 56 13.42 -1.98 -1.70
C GLU A 56 13.66 -2.08 -0.18
N GLN A 57 12.66 -1.80 0.65
CA GLN A 57 12.76 -1.93 2.11
C GLN A 57 12.90 -3.36 2.59
N ALA A 58 12.20 -4.31 1.98
CA ALA A 58 12.36 -5.72 2.33
C ALA A 58 13.83 -6.16 2.15
N ARG A 59 14.50 -5.68 1.10
CA ARG A 59 15.94 -5.95 0.88
C ARG A 59 16.86 -5.28 1.90
N GLU A 60 16.48 -4.14 2.47
CA GLU A 60 17.21 -3.54 3.60
C GLU A 60 16.98 -4.35 4.87
N GLY A 61 15.72 -4.68 5.20
CA GLY A 61 15.40 -5.49 6.38
C GLY A 61 16.08 -6.87 6.38
N LEU A 62 16.19 -7.51 5.21
CA LEU A 62 16.97 -8.75 5.07
C LEU A 62 18.48 -8.56 5.31
N ARG A 63 19.05 -7.39 5.00
CA ARG A 63 20.46 -7.08 5.30
C ARG A 63 20.70 -6.80 6.77
N GLU A 64 19.68 -6.28 7.47
CA GLU A 64 19.69 -5.98 8.89
C GLU A 64 19.25 -7.18 9.77
N ASP A 65 18.99 -8.35 9.17
CA ASP A 65 18.46 -9.56 9.81
C ASP A 65 17.08 -9.39 10.47
N ASP A 66 16.34 -8.33 10.09
CA ASP A 66 14.95 -8.10 10.51
C ASP A 66 13.97 -8.83 9.57
N ILE A 67 13.96 -10.16 9.69
CA ILE A 67 13.15 -11.05 8.84
C ILE A 67 11.64 -10.78 9.01
N ARG A 68 11.21 -10.36 10.21
CA ARG A 68 9.80 -10.05 10.47
C ARG A 68 9.36 -8.87 9.61
N GLN A 69 10.06 -7.74 9.73
CA GLN A 69 9.71 -6.55 8.95
C GLN A 69 9.87 -6.80 7.45
N ALA A 70 10.94 -7.50 7.04
CA ALA A 70 11.12 -7.85 5.63
C ALA A 70 9.93 -8.65 5.07
N SER A 71 9.43 -9.63 5.81
CA SER A 71 8.27 -10.44 5.42
C SER A 71 7.00 -9.61 5.31
N GLU A 72 6.74 -8.71 6.26
CA GLU A 72 5.60 -7.79 6.20
C GLU A 72 5.65 -6.87 4.97
N ARG A 73 6.85 -6.37 4.62
CA ARG A 73 7.05 -5.54 3.43
C ARG A 73 6.81 -6.33 2.14
N VAL A 74 7.26 -7.57 2.05
CA VAL A 74 6.98 -8.45 0.89
C VAL A 74 5.48 -8.71 0.75
N TRP A 75 4.78 -9.01 1.86
CA TRP A 75 3.32 -9.21 1.85
C TRP A 75 2.60 -7.96 1.33
N GLY A 76 2.95 -6.79 1.87
CA GLY A 76 2.39 -5.51 1.40
C GLY A 76 2.67 -5.26 -0.08
N ALA A 77 3.88 -5.53 -0.57
CA ALA A 77 4.22 -5.36 -1.98
C ALA A 77 3.34 -6.23 -2.89
N CYS A 78 3.09 -7.49 -2.51
CA CYS A 78 2.17 -8.38 -3.22
C CYS A 78 0.74 -7.83 -3.25
N ALA A 79 0.22 -7.39 -2.11
CA ALA A 79 -1.13 -6.83 -2.02
C ALA A 79 -1.32 -5.60 -2.92
N LEU A 80 -0.36 -4.67 -2.92
CA LEU A 80 -0.40 -3.48 -3.79
C LEU A 80 -0.28 -3.85 -5.27
N SER A 81 0.55 -4.84 -5.61
CA SER A 81 0.69 -5.31 -6.99
C SER A 81 -0.62 -5.90 -7.53
N LEU A 82 -1.35 -6.65 -6.70
CA LEU A 82 -2.67 -7.17 -7.06
C LEU A 82 -3.70 -6.05 -7.25
N LYS A 83 -3.71 -5.04 -6.36
CA LYS A 83 -4.57 -3.86 -6.51
C LYS A 83 -4.27 -3.07 -7.77
N ALA A 84 -3.00 -2.88 -8.09
CA ALA A 84 -2.59 -2.23 -9.34
C ALA A 84 -3.13 -2.98 -10.57
N HIS A 85 -2.94 -4.30 -10.59
CA HIS A 85 -3.42 -5.14 -11.69
C HIS A 85 -4.95 -5.06 -11.83
N ALA A 86 -5.68 -5.10 -10.72
CA ALA A 86 -7.13 -4.97 -10.70
C ALA A 86 -7.58 -3.61 -11.26
N LEU A 87 -7.04 -2.51 -10.74
CA LEU A 87 -7.37 -1.15 -11.19
C LEU A 87 -7.07 -0.95 -12.68
N PHE A 88 -5.92 -1.44 -13.15
CA PHE A 88 -5.55 -1.33 -14.56
C PHE A 88 -6.50 -2.10 -15.48
N LYS A 89 -6.97 -3.28 -15.05
CA LYS A 89 -7.99 -4.00 -15.81
C LYS A 89 -9.33 -3.26 -15.83
N GLU A 90 -9.75 -2.67 -14.71
CA GLU A 90 -10.96 -1.84 -14.67
C GLU A 90 -10.86 -0.63 -15.62
N GLY A 91 -9.73 0.07 -15.63
CA GLY A 91 -9.46 1.18 -16.54
C GLY A 91 -9.55 0.79 -18.03
N LYS A 92 -9.19 -0.45 -18.38
CA LYS A 92 -9.37 -1.00 -19.73
C LYS A 92 -10.80 -1.40 -20.05
N SER A 93 -11.59 -1.75 -19.04
CA SER A 93 -12.98 -2.17 -19.21
C SER A 93 -13.97 -1.00 -19.33
N GLY A 94 -13.57 0.21 -18.93
CA GLY A 94 -14.37 1.43 -19.08
C GLY A 94 -15.65 1.48 -18.24
N VAL A 95 -15.80 0.58 -17.25
CA VAL A 95 -16.97 0.52 -16.36
C VAL A 95 -16.73 1.45 -15.17
N PRO A 96 -17.49 2.55 -15.01
CA PRO A 96 -17.40 3.42 -13.83
C PRO A 96 -18.08 2.77 -12.61
N ARG A 97 -17.65 3.15 -11.41
CA ARG A 97 -18.30 2.78 -10.12
C ARG A 97 -19.44 3.73 -9.77
#